data_AF-A0A5C7X5M3-F1
#
_entry.id   AF-A0A5C7X5M3-F1
#
_cell.length_a   1.000
_cell.length_b   1.000
_cell.length_c   1.000
_cell.angle_alpha   90.00
_cell.angle_beta   90.00
_cell.angle_gamma   90.00
#
_symmetry.space_group_name_H-M   'P 1'
#
loop_
_entity.id
_entity.type
_entity.pdbx_description
1 polymer ?
#
loop_
_entity_poly.entity_id
_entity_poly.type
_entity_poly.pdbx_seq_one_letter_code
_entity_poly.pdbx_strand_id
1 'polypeptide(L)' 'MTNRLQSSLGKAQNAASVSSHRVPTIEANQLLGDAGVLAILHAGETYQLTRTKQNKLLLTKCHALAASAQAQDALLQKNE' A
#
# COMPACT_ATOMS: atom_id res chain seq x y z
N MET A 1 -53.83 25.96 -11.60
CA MET A 1 -53.20 25.59 -10.31
C MET A 1 -51.89 24.85 -10.61
N THR A 2 -50.74 25.53 -10.51
CA THR A 2 -49.43 24.96 -10.87
C THR A 2 -48.52 24.95 -9.65
N ASN A 3 -48.49 23.82 -8.93
CA ASN A 3 -47.58 23.64 -7.80
C ASN A 3 -46.18 23.27 -8.32
N ARG A 4 -45.32 24.28 -8.34
CA ARG A 4 -43.89 24.16 -8.64
C ARG A 4 -43.17 23.83 -7.33
N LEU A 5 -42.86 22.55 -7.12
CA LEU A 5 -42.02 22.12 -6.02
C LEU A 5 -40.56 22.53 -6.31
N GLN A 6 -40.17 23.70 -5.82
CA GLN A 6 -38.78 24.07 -5.60
C GLN A 6 -38.29 23.34 -4.35
N SER A 7 -37.63 22.19 -4.51
CA SER A 7 -36.82 21.62 -3.43
C SER A 7 -35.38 22.10 -3.58
N SER A 8 -35.04 22.94 -2.61
CA SER A 8 -33.75 23.52 -2.27
C SER A 8 -32.53 22.68 -2.65
N LEU A 9 -31.63 23.34 -3.36
CA LEU A 9 -30.21 23.06 -3.48
C LEU A 9 -29.58 22.91 -2.09
N GLY A 10 -29.62 21.68 -1.56
CA GLY A 10 -28.97 21.27 -0.33
C GLY A 10 -27.46 21.24 -0.53
N LYS A 11 -26.81 22.31 -0.08
CA LYS A 11 -25.38 22.58 -0.07
C LYS A 11 -24.63 21.47 0.73
N ALA A 12 -24.24 20.38 0.08
CA ALA A 12 -23.33 19.38 0.66
C ALA A 12 -21.90 19.91 0.65
N GLN A 13 -21.61 20.85 1.55
CA GLN A 13 -20.29 21.43 1.79
C GLN A 13 -19.53 20.55 2.78
N ASN A 14 -19.20 19.32 2.39
CA ASN A 14 -18.22 18.52 3.12
C ASN A 14 -17.15 18.04 2.13
N ALA A 15 -16.64 18.97 1.32
CA ALA A 15 -15.33 18.81 0.72
C ALA A 15 -14.32 19.09 1.84
N ALA A 16 -14.02 18.05 2.63
CA ALA A 16 -12.86 18.05 3.51
C ALA A 16 -11.68 18.56 2.67
N SER A 17 -11.11 19.69 3.08
CA SER A 17 -9.94 20.27 2.48
C SER A 17 -8.75 19.38 2.84
N VAL A 18 -8.67 18.20 2.20
CA VAL A 18 -7.50 17.35 2.26
C VAL A 18 -6.44 18.09 1.47
N SER A 19 -5.38 18.51 2.17
CA SER A 19 -4.20 19.09 1.55
C SER A 19 -3.85 18.24 0.34
N SER A 20 -3.85 18.85 -0.86
CA SER A 20 -3.34 18.25 -2.08
C SER A 20 -1.82 18.14 -1.99
N HIS A 21 -1.33 17.50 -0.94
CA HIS A 21 0.05 17.07 -0.88
C HIS A 21 0.15 15.95 -1.91
N ARG A 22 0.74 16.34 -3.05
CA ARG A 22 0.99 15.46 -4.17
C ARG A 22 1.77 14.26 -3.65
N VAL A 23 1.08 13.12 -3.57
CA VAL A 23 1.71 11.87 -3.16
C VAL A 23 2.75 11.53 -4.23
N PRO A 24 4.01 11.23 -3.85
CA PRO A 24 5.02 10.81 -4.81
C PRO A 24 4.49 9.60 -5.58
N THR A 25 4.52 9.70 -6.90
CA THR A 25 4.01 8.67 -7.81
C THR A 25 5.19 7.88 -8.38
N ILE A 26 5.05 6.55 -8.41
CA ILE A 26 6.04 5.64 -8.97
C ILE A 26 5.35 4.65 -9.91
N GLU A 27 6.02 4.31 -11.01
CA GLU A 27 5.54 3.29 -11.94
C GLU A 27 5.58 1.90 -11.30
N ALA A 28 4.51 1.13 -11.45
CA ALA A 28 4.41 -0.20 -10.85
C ALA A 28 5.51 -1.16 -11.33
N ASN A 29 5.99 -1.01 -12.57
CA ASN A 29 7.10 -1.82 -13.09
C ASN A 29 8.42 -1.47 -12.39
N GLN A 30 8.63 -0.19 -12.02
CA GLN A 30 9.81 0.21 -11.26
C GLN A 30 9.73 -0.29 -9.81
N LEU A 31 8.53 -0.32 -9.24
CA LEU A 31 8.32 -0.82 -7.88
C LEU A 31 8.47 -2.34 -7.77
N LEU A 32 7.95 -3.10 -8.72
CA LEU A 32 7.96 -4.58 -8.68
C LEU A 32 9.18 -5.22 -9.37
N GLY A 33 9.86 -4.48 -10.24
CA GLY A 33 10.89 -5.01 -11.12
C GLY A 33 10.38 -6.10 -12.06
N ASP A 34 11.31 -6.86 -12.63
CA ASP A 34 11.02 -7.92 -13.62
C ASP A 34 10.33 -9.14 -13.00
N ALA A 35 10.48 -9.34 -11.68
CA ALA A 35 9.86 -10.45 -10.96
C ALA A 35 8.34 -10.29 -10.80
N GLY A 36 7.81 -9.06 -10.95
CA GLY A 36 6.38 -8.78 -10.74
C GLY A 36 5.91 -8.96 -9.29
N VAL A 37 6.85 -9.07 -8.35
CA VAL A 37 6.62 -9.26 -6.92
C VAL A 37 7.68 -8.52 -6.10
N LEU A 38 7.25 -7.89 -5.01
CA LEU A 38 8.10 -7.17 -4.07
C LEU A 38 7.74 -7.57 -2.63
N ALA A 39 8.75 -7.85 -1.81
CA ALA A 39 8.57 -7.98 -0.36
C ALA A 39 8.73 -6.61 0.32
N ILE A 40 7.80 -6.27 1.20
CA ILE A 40 7.76 -5.03 1.97
C ILE A 40 7.81 -5.41 3.45
N LEU A 41 8.84 -4.96 4.13
CA LEU A 41 8.95 -5.08 5.59
C LEU A 41 8.31 -3.86 6.24
N HIS A 42 7.33 -4.08 7.12
CA HIS A 42 6.65 -3.00 7.81
C HIS A 42 6.29 -3.45 9.24
N ALA A 43 6.83 -2.73 10.23
CA ALA A 43 6.59 -3.00 11.65
C ALA A 43 6.90 -4.45 12.08
N GLY A 44 7.98 -5.04 11.54
CA GLY A 44 8.38 -6.43 11.83
C GLY A 44 7.60 -7.50 11.06
N GLU A 45 6.60 -7.09 10.29
CA GLU A 45 5.80 -8.00 9.46
C GLU A 45 6.24 -7.92 8.00
N THR A 46 6.11 -9.04 7.29
CA THR A 46 6.39 -9.12 5.86
C THR A 46 5.10 -9.05 5.07
N TYR A 47 5.05 -8.16 4.08
CA TYR A 47 3.98 -8.05 3.11
C TYR A 47 4.53 -8.35 1.71
N GLN A 48 3.73 -8.96 0.87
CA GLN A 48 4.04 -9.18 -0.53
C GLN A 48 3.13 -8.30 -1.39
N LEU A 49 3.75 -7.43 -2.17
CA LEU A 49 3.09 -6.69 -3.24
C LEU A 49 3.30 -7.46 -4.54
N THR A 50 2.22 -7.77 -5.26
CA THR A 50 2.31 -8.51 -6.52
C THR A 50 1.35 -7.94 -7.57
N ARG A 51 1.68 -8.15 -8.84
CA ARG A 51 0.77 -7.86 -9.96
C ARG A 51 -0.09 -9.09 -10.28
N THR A 52 -1.40 -8.89 -10.22
CA THR A 52 -2.40 -9.91 -10.61
C THR A 52 -2.49 -10.05 -12.13
N LYS A 53 -3.10 -11.14 -12.61
CA LYS A 53 -3.37 -11.37 -14.05
C LYS A 53 -4.22 -10.27 -14.70
N GLN A 54 -5.01 -9.54 -13.91
CA GLN A 54 -5.82 -8.40 -14.37
C GLN A 54 -5.03 -7.07 -14.37
N ASN A 55 -3.71 -7.13 -14.24
CA ASN A 55 -2.82 -5.98 -14.20
C ASN A 55 -3.05 -5.05 -12.99
N LYS A 56 -3.68 -5.54 -11.92
CA LYS A 56 -3.88 -4.82 -10.65
C LYS A 56 -2.81 -5.20 -9.64
N LEU A 57 -2.47 -4.27 -8.74
CA LEU A 57 -1.60 -4.55 -7.59
C LEU A 57 -2.41 -5.17 -6.46
N LEU A 58 -1.85 -6.21 -5.84
CA LEU A 58 -2.39 -6.89 -4.66
C LEU A 58 -1.33 -6.88 -3.56
N LEU A 59 -1.70 -6.38 -2.38
CA LEU A 59 -0.88 -6.44 -1.18
C LEU A 59 -1.42 -7.54 -0.26
N THR A 60 -0.58 -8.53 0.03
CA THR A 60 -0.92 -9.66 0.89
C THR A 60 0.03 -9.68 2.08
N LYS A 61 -0.51 -9.82 3.29
CA LYS A 61 0.31 -10.05 4.48
C LYS A 61 0.85 -11.48 4.46
N CYS A 62 2.17 -11.64 4.54
CA CYS A 62 2.82 -12.94 4.58
C CYS A 62 3.09 -13.31 6.05
N HIS A 63 2.50 -14.41 6.50
CA HIS A 63 2.78 -14.96 7.84
C HIS A 63 4.07 -15.81 7.88
N ALA A 64 4.83 -15.87 6.80
CA ALA A 64 6.01 -16.71 6.69
C ALA A 64 7.28 -15.85 6.68
N LEU A 65 8.23 -16.19 7.59
CA LEU A 65 9.63 -15.75 7.67
C LEU A 65 10.01 -14.68 8.71
N ALA A 66 9.38 -14.65 9.89
CA ALA A 66 10.02 -14.04 11.08
C ALA A 66 11.28 -14.82 11.57
N ALA A 67 11.67 -15.92 10.91
CA ALA A 67 12.67 -16.86 11.43
C ALA A 67 14.06 -16.83 10.76
N SER A 68 14.28 -16.07 9.68
CA SER A 68 15.55 -16.16 8.92
C SER A 68 16.38 -14.88 8.80
N ALA A 69 15.85 -13.70 9.17
CA ALA A 69 16.66 -12.47 9.13
C ALA A 69 17.54 -12.27 10.38
N GLN A 70 17.25 -12.93 11.52
CA GLN A 70 18.08 -12.85 12.73
C GLN A 70 19.15 -13.93 12.86
N ALA A 71 19.23 -14.89 11.92
CA ALA A 71 20.20 -15.99 12.00
C ALA A 71 21.58 -15.67 11.41
N GLN A 72 21.75 -14.52 10.74
CA GLN A 72 23.02 -14.19 10.07
C GLN A 72 23.94 -13.24 10.88
N ASP A 73 23.42 -12.56 11.91
CA ASP A 73 24.23 -11.71 12.81
C ASP A 73 24.88 -12.48 13.98
N ALA A 74 24.37 -13.66 14.34
CA ALA A 74 24.85 -14.42 15.50
C ALA A 74 26.11 -15.29 15.25
N LEU A 75 26.59 -15.38 13.99
CA LEU A 75 27.70 -16.28 13.63
C LEU A 75 29.07 -15.59 13.50
N LEU A 76 29.15 -14.28 13.75
CA LEU A 76 30.39 -13.49 13.66
C LEU A 76 31.01 -13.11 15.03
N GLN A 77 30.41 -13.52 16.16
CA GLN A 77 30.90 -13.17 17.51
C GLN A 77 31.49 -14.34 18.32
N LYS A 78 31.82 -15.48 17.70
CA LYS A 78 32.42 -16.65 18.38
C LYS A 78 33.87 -16.95 18.03
N ASN A 79 34.61 -15.97 17.51
CA ASN A 79 36.06 -16.07 17.30
C ASN A 79 36.79 -14.87 17.93
N GLU A 80 36.69 -14.74 19.26
CA GLU A 80 37.69 -14.07 20.09
C GLU A 80 37.99 -14.95 21.31
#